data_AF-U4QTV4-F1
#
_entry.id   AF-U4QTV4-F1
#
_cell.length_a   1.000
_cell.length_b   1.000
_cell.length_c   1.000
_cell.angle_alpha   90.00
_cell.angle_beta   90.00
_cell.angle_gamma   90.00
#
_symmetry.space_group_name_H-M   'P 1'
#
loop_
_entity.id
_entity.type
_entity.pdbx_description
1 polymer ?
#
loop_
_entity_poly.entity_id
_entity_poly.type
_entity_poly.pdbx_seq_one_letter_code
_entity_poly.pdbx_strand_id
1 'polypeptide(L)'
;MATVTVRNLPDEVHRALRVRASMHGHSTEAEIRSILEATVRPPERLRLGTALTELGRRVGLLEEDFAVFEEVRDKMPAEPVKFE
;
A
#
# COMPACT_ATOMS: atom_id res chain seq x y z
N MET A 1 7.38 -4.66 12.09
CA MET A 1 6.19 -5.48 11.74
C MET A 1 5.12 -5.18 12.78
N ALA A 2 3.90 -4.86 12.35
CA ALA A 2 2.79 -4.68 13.27
C ALA A 2 2.17 -6.05 13.57
N THR A 3 1.80 -6.30 14.83
CA THR A 3 1.16 -7.54 15.27
C THR A 3 -0.28 -7.23 15.67
N VAL A 4 -1.23 -8.03 15.20
CA VAL A 4 -2.65 -7.93 15.55
C VAL A 4 -3.08 -9.24 16.19
N THR A 5 -3.71 -9.16 17.36
CA THR A 5 -4.26 -10.33 18.06
C THR A 5 -5.77 -10.25 18.08
N VAL A 6 -6.44 -11.21 17.43
CA VAL A 6 -7.90 -11.35 17.47
C VAL A 6 -8.26 -12.31 18.59
N ARG A 7 -8.98 -11.82 19.61
CA ARG A 7 -9.45 -12.63 20.75
C ARG A 7 -10.86 -13.12 20.49
N ASN A 8 -11.21 -14.28 21.05
CA ASN A 8 -12.56 -14.87 20.99
C ASN A 8 -13.07 -15.09 19.55
N LEU A 9 -12.19 -15.50 18.64
CA LEU A 9 -12.61 -15.88 17.29
C LEU A 9 -13.41 -17.18 17.36
N PRO A 10 -14.64 -17.24 16.82
CA PRO A 10 -15.42 -18.48 16.81
C PRO A 10 -14.66 -19.61 16.10
N ASP A 11 -14.71 -20.81 16.66
CA ASP A 11 -13.97 -21.97 16.13
C ASP A 11 -14.34 -22.31 14.68
N GLU A 12 -15.60 -22.07 14.31
CA GLU A 12 -16.08 -22.23 12.94
C GLU A 12 -15.36 -21.31 11.95
N VAL A 13 -15.10 -20.05 12.35
CA VAL A 13 -14.39 -19.07 11.52
C VAL A 13 -12.92 -19.46 11.39
N HIS A 14 -12.29 -19.89 12.50
CA HIS A 14 -10.91 -20.37 12.45
C HIS A 14 -10.75 -21.59 11.53
N ARG A 15 -11.69 -22.56 11.59
CA ARG A 15 -11.71 -23.71 10.69
C ARG A 15 -11.90 -23.30 9.23
N ALA A 16 -12.85 -22.40 8.95
CA ALA A 16 -13.10 -21.90 7.60
C ALA A 16 -11.86 -21.20 7.02
N LEU A 17 -11.17 -20.36 7.81
CA LEU A 17 -9.93 -19.70 7.42
C LEU A 17 -8.81 -20.70 7.11
N ARG A 18 -8.68 -21.77 7.91
CA ARG A 18 -7.68 -22.82 7.68
C ARG A 18 -7.93 -23.61 6.39
N VAL A 19 -9.19 -23.94 6.11
CA VAL A 19 -9.59 -24.61 4.87
C VAL A 19 -9.30 -23.71 3.68
N ARG A 20 -9.71 -22.43 3.74
CA ARG A 20 -9.47 -21.44 2.69
C ARG A 20 -7.97 -21.25 2.42
N ALA A 21 -7.16 -21.12 3.47
CA ALA A 21 -5.71 -21.01 3.34
C ALA A 21 -5.10 -22.23 2.63
N SER A 22 -5.57 -23.43 2.98
CA SER A 22 -5.12 -24.67 2.33
C SER A 22 -5.50 -24.72 0.85
N MET A 23 -6.68 -24.23 0.48
CA MET A 23 -7.12 -24.13 -0.91
C MET A 23 -6.26 -23.15 -1.74
N HIS A 24 -5.75 -22.08 -1.12
CA HIS A 24 -4.88 -21.11 -1.77
C HIS A 24 -3.38 -21.46 -1.68
N GLY A 25 -3.00 -22.56 -1.00
CA GLY A 25 -1.60 -22.91 -0.78
C GLY A 25 -0.86 -21.97 0.17
N HIS A 26 -1.60 -21.28 1.06
CA HIS A 26 -1.07 -20.32 2.01
C HIS A 26 -1.11 -20.86 3.45
N SER A 27 -0.30 -20.28 4.32
CA SER A 27 -0.51 -20.44 5.77
C SER A 27 -1.78 -19.69 6.19
N THR A 28 -2.41 -20.10 7.29
CA THR A 28 -3.59 -19.41 7.83
C THR A 28 -3.31 -17.93 8.11
N GLU A 29 -2.11 -17.60 8.60
CA GLU A 29 -1.69 -16.21 8.83
C GLU A 29 -1.54 -15.42 7.53
N ALA A 30 -0.96 -16.03 6.48
CA ALA A 30 -0.83 -15.38 5.18
C ALA A 30 -2.20 -15.12 4.54
N GLU A 31 -3.15 -16.04 4.69
CA GLU A 31 -4.53 -15.87 4.23
C GLU A 31 -5.24 -14.75 5.00
N ILE A 32 -5.12 -14.71 6.33
CA ILE A 32 -5.69 -13.63 7.16
C ILE A 32 -5.11 -12.27 6.72
N ARG A 33 -3.80 -12.19 6.51
CA ARG A 33 -3.14 -10.98 6.03
C ARG A 33 -3.67 -10.55 4.66
N SER A 34 -3.82 -11.49 3.72
CA SER A 34 -4.35 -11.22 2.39
C SER A 34 -5.79 -10.68 2.44
N ILE A 35 -6.66 -11.28 3.27
CA ILE A 35 -8.03 -10.80 3.48
C ILE A 35 -8.05 -9.39 4.04
N LEU A 36 -7.24 -9.12 5.06
CA LEU A 36 -7.15 -7.79 5.66
C LEU A 36 -6.67 -6.77 4.62
N GLU A 37 -5.61 -7.07 3.88
CA GLU A 37 -5.10 -6.20 2.82
C GLU A 37 -6.14 -5.91 1.74
N ALA A 38 -6.85 -6.94 1.26
CA ALA A 38 -7.89 -6.77 0.25
C ALA A 38 -9.08 -5.94 0.77
N THR A 39 -9.41 -6.06 2.06
CA THR A 39 -10.55 -5.36 2.67
C THR A 39 -10.23 -3.90 3.01
N VAL A 40 -9.00 -3.62 3.48
CA VAL A 40 -8.61 -2.27 3.90
C VAL A 40 -8.02 -1.43 2.77
N ARG A 41 -7.63 -2.04 1.64
CA ARG A 41 -7.22 -1.29 0.45
C ARG A 41 -8.50 -0.81 -0.27
N PRO A 42 -8.71 0.51 -0.42
CA PRO A 42 -9.80 1.00 -1.24
C PRO A 42 -9.64 0.44 -2.66
N PRO A 43 -10.69 -0.11 -3.28
CA PRO A 43 -10.63 -0.55 -4.70
C PRO A 43 -10.21 0.59 -5.63
N GLU A 44 -10.46 1.83 -5.21
CA GLU A 44 -10.17 3.06 -5.94
C GLU A 44 -8.94 3.80 -5.42
N ARG A 45 -8.05 3.17 -4.64
CA ARG A 45 -6.82 3.86 -4.22
C ARG A 45 -5.92 4.05 -5.45
N LEU A 46 -6.11 5.19 -6.11
CA LEU A 46 -5.29 5.61 -7.23
C LEU A 46 -3.85 5.59 -6.74
N ARG A 47 -3.03 4.74 -7.36
CA ARG A 47 -1.59 4.78 -7.16
C ARG A 47 -1.08 6.02 -7.86
N LEU A 48 -1.29 7.19 -7.25
CA LEU A 48 -1.10 8.49 -7.88
C LEU A 48 0.27 8.60 -8.56
N GLY A 49 1.33 8.16 -7.89
CA GLY A 49 2.67 8.09 -8.48
C GLY A 49 2.72 7.23 -9.75
N THR A 50 2.16 6.02 -9.72
CA THR A 50 2.08 5.14 -10.90
C THR A 50 1.26 5.77 -12.03
N ALA A 51 0.10 6.35 -11.71
CA ALA A 51 -0.75 7.01 -12.68
C ALA A 51 -0.07 8.23 -13.33
N LEU A 52 0.65 9.03 -12.53
CA LEU A 52 1.45 10.16 -13.02
C LEU A 52 2.61 9.70 -13.90
N THR A 53 3.31 8.62 -13.53
CA THR A 53 4.37 8.03 -14.37
C THR A 53 3.83 7.54 -15.71
N GLU A 54 2.69 6.83 -15.71
CA GLU A 54 2.05 6.35 -16.94
C GLU A 54 1.57 7.50 -17.83
N LEU A 55 1.02 8.56 -17.23
CA LEU A 55 0.65 9.77 -17.95
C LEU A 55 1.87 10.44 -18.58
N GLY A 56 2.94 10.64 -17.81
CA GLY A 56 4.19 11.24 -18.29
C GLY A 56 4.78 10.50 -19.48
N ARG A 57 4.80 9.16 -19.43
CA ARG A 57 5.23 8.32 -20.56
C ARG A 57 4.36 8.51 -21.81
N ARG A 58 3.05 8.64 -21.64
CA ARG A 58 2.08 8.79 -22.75
C ARG A 58 2.23 10.13 -23.46
N VAL A 59 2.53 11.18 -22.71
CA VAL A 59 2.76 12.53 -23.28
C VAL A 59 4.21 12.76 -23.70
N GLY A 60 5.11 11.79 -23.46
CA GLY A 60 6.50 11.83 -23.92
C GLY A 60 7.46 12.62 -23.03
N LEU A 61 7.16 12.79 -21.73
CA LEU A 61 8.09 13.42 -20.79
C LEU A 61 9.37 12.59 -20.66
N LEU A 62 10.52 13.26 -20.76
CA LEU A 62 11.86 12.74 -20.61
C LEU A 62 12.48 13.23 -19.30
N GLU A 63 13.59 12.62 -18.87
CA GLU A 63 14.31 13.06 -17.66
C GLU A 63 14.77 14.52 -17.75
N GLU A 64 15.11 14.99 -18.96
CA GLU A 64 15.52 16.38 -19.19
C GLU A 64 14.39 17.37 -18.89
N ASP A 65 13.13 17.00 -19.11
CA ASP A 65 11.96 17.85 -18.81
C ASP A 65 11.81 18.08 -17.30
N PHE A 66 12.37 17.18 -16.48
CA PHE A 66 12.35 17.31 -15.02
C PHE A 66 13.56 18.06 -14.47
N ALA A 67 14.61 18.31 -15.26
CA ALA A 67 15.83 18.99 -14.81
C ALA A 67 15.55 20.41 -14.28
N VAL A 68 14.56 21.10 -14.86
CA VAL A 68 14.09 22.42 -14.40
C VAL A 68 13.64 22.40 -12.93
N PHE A 69 13.10 21.29 -12.44
CA PHE A 69 12.68 21.20 -11.04
C PHE A 69 13.87 21.30 -10.08
N GLU A 70 15.06 20.81 -10.44
CA GLU A 70 16.25 20.92 -9.59
C GLU A 70 16.83 22.35 -9.54
N GLU A 71 16.51 23.17 -10.53
CA GLU A 71 16.91 24.58 -10.59
C GLU A 71 15.94 25.47 -9.80
N VAL A 72 14.63 25.20 -9.88
CA VAL A 72 13.58 26.06 -9.30
C VAL A 72 13.18 25.64 -7.89
N ARG A 73 13.38 24.37 -7.52
CA ARG A 73 12.94 23.85 -6.21
C ARG A 73 13.72 24.49 -5.07
N ASP A 74 12.97 24.86 -4.03
CA ASP A 74 13.56 25.25 -2.75
C ASP A 74 14.33 24.08 -2.12
N LYS A 75 15.63 24.31 -1.87
CA LYS A 75 16.55 23.35 -1.28
C LYS A 75 16.65 23.49 0.24
N MET A 76 15.94 24.46 0.82
CA MET A 76 15.87 24.59 2.27
C MET A 76 15.22 23.34 2.87
N PRO A 77 15.83 22.73 3.90
CA PRO A 77 15.20 21.65 4.64
C PRO A 77 13.85 22.09 5.19
N ALA A 78 12.85 21.21 5.11
CA ALA A 78 11.56 21.48 5.70
C ALA A 78 11.70 21.71 7.21
N GLU A 79 11.04 22.75 7.72
CA GLU A 79 10.98 22.96 9.17
C GLU A 79 10.18 21.83 9.83
N PRO A 80 10.69 21.23 10.92
CA PRO A 80 9.96 20.19 11.64
C PRO A 80 8.62 20.72 12.18
N VAL A 81 7.56 19.92 12.02
CA VAL A 81 6.26 20.21 12.63
C VAL A 81 6.42 20.23 14.15
N LYS A 82 6.07 21.35 14.77
CA LYS A 82 5.98 21.47 16.23
C LYS A 82 4.61 20.96 16.67
N PHE A 83 4.60 20.00 17.58
CA PHE A 83 3.38 19.47 18.20
C PHE A 83 3.29 20.05 19.61
N GLU A 84 2.76 21.27 19.74
CA GLU A 84 2.33 21.83 21.03
C GLU A 84 0.86 21.49 21.30
#